data_AF-A0A3M2L153-F1
#
_entry.id   AF-A0A3M2L153-F1
#
_cell.length_a   1.000
_cell.length_b   1.000
_cell.length_c   1.000
_cell.angle_alpha   90.00
_cell.angle_beta   90.00
_cell.angle_gamma   90.00
#
_symmetry.space_group_name_H-M   'P 1'
#
loop_
_entity.id
_entity.type
_entity.pdbx_description
1 polymer ?
#
loop_
_entity_poly.entity_id
_entity_poly.type
_entity_poly.pdbx_seq_one_letter_code
_entity_poly.pdbx_strand_id
1 'polypeptide(L)'
;MTGLASAALEDRVNRLLRDPAETWAADAHTDFANFVGPTRPPGDTFRPASVIDFGVKGPRYLSVQYRPTSGYRNTVYKSTLTVDLTTGRALRTRDLLLPAVDTTQGTRDLTLLFERHTPNGIFCGRTTRPDVGDRYLTPESVDKGSVRLLLTPSGAEFLIPVTRLGYDMACGRADTPVKIPYTQLRGTLRPDVLRSLTGG
;
A
#
# COMPACT_ATOMS: atom_id res chain seq x y z
N MET A 1 -6.39 -14.00 -14.29
CA MET A 1 -7.17 -14.77 -13.29
C MET A 1 -8.33 -15.40 -14.00
N THR A 2 -8.59 -16.66 -13.66
CA THR A 2 -9.66 -17.52 -14.18
C THR A 2 -10.23 -18.33 -13.01
N GLY A 3 -11.43 -18.88 -13.16
CA GLY A 3 -12.13 -19.65 -12.13
C GLY A 3 -12.98 -18.81 -11.17
N LEU A 4 -13.41 -17.60 -11.56
CA LEU A 4 -14.39 -16.83 -10.78
C LEU A 4 -15.81 -17.17 -11.22
N ALA A 5 -16.82 -16.63 -10.51
CA ALA A 5 -18.23 -16.93 -10.75
C ALA A 5 -18.73 -16.63 -12.17
N SER A 6 -18.03 -15.77 -12.94
CA SER A 6 -18.35 -15.50 -14.35
C SER A 6 -17.16 -14.91 -15.10
N ALA A 7 -17.13 -15.06 -16.42
CA ALA A 7 -16.11 -14.44 -17.28
C ALA A 7 -16.11 -12.90 -17.16
N ALA A 8 -17.29 -12.27 -17.04
CA ALA A 8 -17.39 -10.82 -16.86
C ALA A 8 -16.72 -10.33 -15.57
N LEU A 9 -16.81 -11.12 -14.50
CA LEU A 9 -16.13 -10.86 -13.24
C LEU A 9 -14.61 -11.05 -13.37
N GLU A 10 -14.17 -12.11 -14.06
CA GLU A 10 -12.75 -12.32 -14.37
C GLU A 10 -12.14 -11.16 -15.14
N ASP A 11 -12.81 -10.71 -16.21
CA ASP A 11 -12.36 -9.58 -17.02
C ASP A 11 -12.28 -8.28 -16.22
N ARG A 12 -13.26 -8.06 -15.32
CA ARG A 12 -13.23 -6.91 -14.40
C ARG A 12 -12.01 -6.97 -13.48
N VAL A 13 -11.77 -8.10 -12.81
CA VAL A 13 -10.65 -8.22 -11.89
C VAL A 13 -9.30 -8.18 -12.63
N ASN A 14 -9.21 -8.82 -13.79
CA ASN A 14 -8.00 -8.80 -14.62
C ASN A 14 -7.65 -7.40 -15.12
N ARG A 15 -8.63 -6.53 -15.36
CA ARG A 15 -8.39 -5.11 -15.64
C ARG A 15 -7.85 -4.40 -14.40
N LEU A 16 -8.56 -4.51 -13.27
CA LEU A 16 -8.10 -3.90 -12.01
C LEU A 16 -6.67 -4.29 -11.63
N LEU A 17 -6.26 -5.54 -11.88
CA LEU A 17 -4.90 -6.00 -11.59
C LEU A 17 -3.84 -5.46 -12.56
N ARG A 18 -4.22 -5.09 -13.79
CA ARG A 18 -3.32 -4.54 -14.81
C ARG A 18 -3.15 -3.03 -14.65
N ASP A 19 -4.24 -2.32 -14.37
CA ASP A 19 -4.31 -0.86 -14.39
C ASP A 19 -3.15 -0.18 -13.61
N PRO A 20 -2.75 -0.62 -12.38
CA PRO A 20 -1.68 0.05 -11.64
C PRO A 20 -0.31 -0.05 -12.31
N ALA A 21 0.01 -1.19 -12.92
CA ALA A 21 1.29 -1.39 -13.59
C ALA A 21 1.34 -0.62 -14.92
N GLU A 22 0.23 -0.61 -15.67
CA GLU A 22 0.10 0.14 -16.92
C GLU A 22 0.16 1.65 -16.67
N THR A 23 -0.54 2.14 -15.64
CA THR A 23 -0.50 3.56 -15.24
C THR A 23 0.92 3.98 -14.87
N TRP A 24 1.61 3.20 -14.03
CA TRP A 24 2.98 3.52 -13.66
C TRP A 24 3.93 3.53 -14.88
N ALA A 25 3.79 2.59 -15.82
CA ALA A 25 4.61 2.57 -17.02
C ALA A 25 4.37 3.82 -17.90
N ALA A 26 3.11 4.25 -18.05
CA ALA A 26 2.76 5.47 -18.77
C ALA A 26 3.31 6.73 -18.09
N ASP A 27 3.22 6.82 -16.76
CA ASP A 27 3.81 7.92 -15.97
C ASP A 27 5.32 7.95 -16.14
N ALA A 28 5.98 6.78 -16.09
CA ALA A 28 7.41 6.68 -16.28
C ALA A 28 7.81 7.16 -17.68
N HIS A 29 7.12 6.71 -18.73
CA HIS A 29 7.37 7.18 -20.09
C HIS A 29 7.20 8.69 -20.22
N THR A 30 6.17 9.26 -19.59
CA THR A 30 5.92 10.71 -19.60
C THR A 30 7.03 11.48 -18.88
N ASP A 31 7.42 11.05 -17.68
CA ASP A 31 8.49 11.68 -16.90
C ASP A 31 9.84 11.58 -17.64
N PHE A 32 10.12 10.46 -18.31
CA PHE A 32 11.32 10.29 -19.12
C PHE A 32 11.32 11.14 -20.39
N ALA A 33 10.20 11.27 -21.08
CA ALA A 33 10.09 12.09 -22.29
C ALA A 33 10.27 13.60 -21.98
N ASN A 34 9.84 14.04 -20.80
CA ASN A 34 9.90 15.43 -20.36
C ASN A 34 11.18 15.77 -19.55
N PHE A 35 12.10 14.81 -19.39
CA PHE A 35 13.29 15.02 -18.56
C PHE A 35 14.26 16.01 -19.21
N VAL A 36 14.52 17.12 -18.52
CA VAL A 36 15.54 18.12 -18.89
C VAL A 36 16.76 17.93 -17.97
N GLY A 37 17.82 17.34 -18.51
CA GLY A 37 19.07 17.05 -17.79
C GLY A 37 20.20 16.66 -18.77
N PRO A 38 21.38 16.25 -18.27
CA PRO A 38 22.49 15.90 -19.16
C PRO A 38 22.06 14.84 -20.16
N THR A 39 22.48 15.02 -21.41
CA THR A 39 22.14 14.16 -22.54
C THR A 39 22.46 12.71 -22.19
N ARG A 40 21.47 11.83 -22.32
CA ARG A 40 21.65 10.39 -22.11
C ARG A 40 22.80 9.87 -22.98
N PRO A 41 23.57 8.87 -22.51
CA PRO A 41 24.43 8.11 -23.41
C PRO A 41 23.61 7.60 -24.61
N PRO A 42 24.12 7.75 -25.84
CA PRO A 42 23.46 7.21 -27.02
C PRO A 42 23.18 5.71 -26.84
N GLY A 43 21.93 5.27 -27.08
CA GLY A 43 21.52 3.87 -27.01
C GLY A 43 20.87 3.41 -25.69
N ASP A 44 20.76 4.27 -24.67
CA ASP A 44 20.09 3.92 -23.42
C ASP A 44 18.55 3.93 -23.56
N THR A 45 17.95 2.77 -23.81
CA THR A 45 16.49 2.61 -23.82
C THR A 45 15.96 2.30 -22.42
N PHE A 46 15.20 3.22 -21.84
CA PHE A 46 14.48 2.97 -20.59
C PHE A 46 13.39 1.91 -20.78
N ARG A 47 13.42 0.86 -19.96
CA ARG A 47 12.44 -0.23 -19.97
C ARG A 47 11.75 -0.32 -18.60
N PRO A 48 10.70 0.47 -18.36
CA PRO A 48 9.97 0.40 -17.11
C PRO A 48 9.35 -0.99 -16.95
N ALA A 49 9.59 -1.63 -15.81
CA ALA A 49 8.87 -2.84 -15.40
C ALA A 49 8.42 -2.73 -13.94
N SER A 50 7.36 -3.44 -13.60
CA SER A 50 6.86 -3.55 -12.23
C SER A 50 6.63 -5.01 -11.90
N VAL A 51 7.17 -5.45 -10.77
CA VAL A 51 6.96 -6.80 -10.25
C VAL A 51 5.73 -6.79 -9.36
N ILE A 52 4.93 -7.85 -9.43
CA ILE A 52 3.77 -8.05 -8.57
C ILE A 52 4.14 -9.08 -7.51
N ASP A 53 4.12 -8.65 -6.25
CA ASP A 53 4.27 -9.51 -5.09
C ASP A 53 2.87 -9.82 -4.52
N PHE A 54 2.53 -11.11 -4.39
CA PHE A 54 1.23 -11.52 -3.88
C PHE A 54 1.22 -11.54 -2.35
N GLY A 55 0.22 -10.88 -1.78
CA GLY A 55 -0.18 -11.07 -0.39
C GLY A 55 -1.14 -12.25 -0.29
N VAL A 56 -2.35 -12.01 0.21
CA VAL A 56 -3.37 -13.05 0.31
C VAL A 56 -3.94 -13.41 -1.07
N LYS A 57 -4.16 -14.71 -1.27
CA LYS A 57 -4.87 -15.30 -2.41
C LYS A 57 -6.00 -16.18 -1.86
N GLY A 58 -7.02 -15.53 -1.32
CA GLY A 58 -8.14 -16.20 -0.67
C GLY A 58 -9.38 -16.31 -1.57
N PRO A 59 -10.44 -16.97 -1.10
CA PRO A 59 -11.69 -17.11 -1.85
C PRO A 59 -12.43 -15.77 -2.03
N ARG A 60 -12.31 -14.86 -1.05
CA ARG A 60 -12.94 -13.53 -1.11
C ARG A 60 -11.99 -12.41 -1.51
N TYR A 61 -10.72 -12.47 -1.10
CA TYR A 61 -9.78 -11.37 -1.32
C TYR A 61 -8.54 -11.82 -2.08
N LEU A 62 -8.14 -10.99 -3.03
CA LEU A 62 -6.81 -11.01 -3.64
C LEU A 62 -6.11 -9.70 -3.29
N SER A 63 -4.96 -9.78 -2.62
CA SER A 63 -4.17 -8.61 -2.26
C SER A 63 -2.79 -8.70 -2.91
N VAL A 64 -2.35 -7.63 -3.56
CA VAL A 64 -1.08 -7.56 -4.27
C VAL A 64 -0.34 -6.27 -3.96
N GLN A 65 0.99 -6.31 -4.07
CA GLN A 65 1.87 -5.15 -4.04
C GLN A 65 2.57 -5.04 -5.39
N TYR A 66 2.64 -3.83 -5.93
CA TYR A 66 3.41 -3.54 -7.13
C TYR A 66 4.71 -2.87 -6.71
N ARG A 67 5.81 -3.36 -7.28
CA ARG A 67 7.16 -2.89 -7.03
C ARG A 67 7.86 -2.59 -8.36
N PRO A 68 7.99 -1.30 -8.73
CA PRO A 68 8.81 -0.88 -9.86
C PRO A 68 10.23 -1.46 -9.81
N THR A 69 10.75 -1.90 -10.95
CA THR A 69 12.14 -2.39 -11.10
C THR A 69 13.16 -1.25 -11.17
N SER A 70 12.69 -0.04 -11.45
CA SER A 70 13.47 1.19 -11.48
C SER A 70 12.61 2.33 -10.97
N GLY A 71 13.24 3.39 -10.47
CA GLY A 71 12.50 4.60 -10.08
C GLY A 71 13.15 5.86 -10.61
N TYR A 72 12.32 6.88 -10.74
CA TYR A 72 12.58 8.23 -11.23
C TYR A 72 12.04 9.23 -10.20
N ARG A 73 12.14 10.54 -10.50
CA ARG A 73 11.92 11.65 -9.55
C ARG A 73 10.65 11.48 -8.69
N ASN A 74 9.55 11.00 -9.28
CA ASN A 74 8.25 10.91 -8.65
C ASN A 74 7.73 9.47 -8.46
N THR A 75 8.59 8.45 -8.60
CA THR A 75 8.12 7.06 -8.50
C THR A 75 7.56 6.74 -7.12
N VAL A 76 6.34 6.22 -7.13
CA VAL A 76 5.73 5.56 -5.97
C VAL A 76 6.20 4.09 -5.96
N TYR A 77 7.18 3.78 -5.11
CA TYR A 77 7.88 2.48 -5.14
C TYR A 77 7.06 1.27 -4.66
N LYS A 78 5.99 1.49 -3.88
CA LYS A 78 5.15 0.41 -3.36
C LYS A 78 3.69 0.84 -3.36
N SER A 79 2.93 0.42 -4.36
CA SER A 79 1.46 0.53 -4.35
C SER A 79 0.86 -0.82 -3.99
N THR A 80 -0.31 -0.81 -3.36
CA THR A 80 -1.03 -2.04 -3.03
C THR A 80 -2.43 -1.98 -3.63
N LEU A 81 -2.95 -3.13 -3.97
CA LEU A 81 -4.33 -3.31 -4.43
C LEU A 81 -4.91 -4.52 -3.72
N THR A 82 -6.07 -4.34 -3.10
CA THR A 82 -6.91 -5.45 -2.65
C THR A 82 -8.17 -5.47 -3.49
N VAL A 83 -8.54 -6.62 -4.02
CA VAL A 83 -9.78 -6.83 -4.77
C VAL A 83 -10.68 -7.79 -3.99
N ASP A 84 -11.94 -7.42 -3.81
CA ASP A 84 -12.99 -8.36 -3.40
C ASP A 84 -13.40 -9.18 -4.63
N LEU A 85 -13.02 -10.45 -4.64
CA LEU A 85 -13.25 -11.40 -5.72
C LEU A 85 -14.71 -11.77 -5.91
N THR A 86 -15.58 -11.51 -4.94
CA THR A 86 -17.02 -11.80 -5.06
C THR A 86 -17.76 -10.71 -5.82
N THR A 87 -17.27 -9.47 -5.72
CA THR A 87 -17.89 -8.29 -6.37
C THR A 87 -17.07 -7.72 -7.51
N GLY A 88 -15.79 -8.10 -7.60
CA GLY A 88 -14.83 -7.51 -8.53
C GLY A 88 -14.51 -6.06 -8.22
N ARG A 89 -14.63 -5.64 -6.96
CA ARG A 89 -14.39 -4.26 -6.51
C ARG A 89 -12.97 -4.11 -5.98
N ALA A 90 -12.25 -3.09 -6.43
CA ALA A 90 -11.03 -2.64 -5.77
C ALA A 90 -11.37 -1.98 -4.43
N LEU A 91 -10.75 -2.46 -3.35
CA LEU A 91 -10.92 -1.96 -1.99
C LEU A 91 -9.84 -0.94 -1.66
N ARG A 92 -10.25 0.19 -1.09
CA ARG A 92 -9.33 1.16 -0.48
C ARG A 92 -8.99 0.69 0.93
N THR A 93 -7.91 1.22 1.51
CA THR A 93 -7.55 0.94 2.92
C THR A 93 -8.73 1.18 3.87
N ARG A 94 -9.51 2.24 3.66
CA ARG A 94 -10.71 2.55 4.45
C ARG A 94 -11.79 1.46 4.39
N ASP A 95 -11.93 0.75 3.27
CA ASP A 95 -12.92 -0.31 3.11
C ASP A 95 -12.55 -1.54 3.96
N LEU A 96 -11.29 -1.68 4.35
CA LEU A 96 -10.74 -2.79 5.13
C LEU A 96 -10.74 -2.50 6.64
N LEU A 97 -10.66 -1.22 7.02
CA LEU A 97 -10.60 -0.76 8.40
C LEU A 97 -11.99 -0.56 9.01
N LEU A 98 -12.07 -0.68 10.33
CA LEU A 98 -13.26 -0.32 11.08
C LEU A 98 -13.54 1.19 10.96
N PRO A 99 -14.82 1.61 10.91
CA PRO A 99 -15.17 3.03 10.92
C PRO A 99 -14.62 3.80 12.12
N ALA A 100 -14.45 3.14 13.27
CA ALA A 100 -13.87 3.74 14.47
C ALA A 100 -12.43 4.25 14.27
N VAL A 101 -11.71 3.72 13.28
CA VAL A 101 -10.37 4.19 12.90
C VAL A 101 -10.43 5.57 12.25
N ASP A 102 -11.56 5.96 11.65
CA ASP A 102 -11.76 7.25 10.96
C ASP A 102 -12.10 8.40 11.92
N THR A 103 -11.45 8.40 13.08
CA THR A 103 -11.59 9.43 14.11
C THR A 103 -10.19 9.85 14.55
N THR A 104 -10.04 11.06 15.08
CA THR A 104 -8.74 11.53 15.62
C THR A 104 -8.16 10.56 16.64
N GLN A 105 -9.01 9.99 17.50
CA GLN A 105 -8.59 8.99 18.48
C GLN A 105 -8.22 7.66 17.80
N GLY A 106 -9.03 7.19 16.83
CA GLY A 106 -8.77 5.96 16.09
C GLY A 106 -7.47 6.00 15.27
N THR A 107 -7.17 7.10 14.59
CA THR A 107 -5.92 7.24 13.85
C THR A 107 -4.70 7.42 14.76
N ARG A 108 -4.88 8.04 15.93
CA ARG A 108 -3.87 8.04 16.99
C ARG A 108 -3.57 6.63 17.47
N ASP A 109 -4.59 5.85 17.80
CA ASP A 109 -4.43 4.47 18.28
C ASP A 109 -3.81 3.57 17.20
N LEU A 110 -4.17 3.78 15.94
CA LEU A 110 -3.54 3.12 14.80
C LEU A 110 -2.05 3.47 14.70
N THR A 111 -1.69 4.75 14.86
CA THR A 111 -0.28 5.17 14.86
C THR A 111 0.50 4.51 15.99
N LEU A 112 -0.07 4.48 17.20
CA LEU A 112 0.55 3.83 18.35
C LEU A 112 0.68 2.31 18.15
N LEU A 113 -0.27 1.68 17.46
CA LEU A 113 -0.15 0.28 17.05
C LEU A 113 1.02 0.10 16.09
N PHE A 114 1.19 0.97 15.10
CA PHE A 114 2.34 0.90 14.20
C PHE A 114 3.68 1.07 14.92
N GLU A 115 3.76 1.99 15.88
CA GLU A 115 4.95 2.21 16.70
C GLU A 115 5.32 0.96 17.49
N ARG A 116 4.36 0.27 18.12
CA ARG A 116 4.63 -1.00 18.84
C ARG A 116 5.22 -2.10 17.95
N HIS A 117 4.96 -2.05 16.65
CA HIS A 117 5.43 -3.01 15.65
C HIS A 117 6.65 -2.52 14.86
N THR A 118 7.22 -1.39 15.25
CA THR A 118 8.40 -0.80 14.63
C THR A 118 9.55 -0.83 15.63
N PRO A 119 10.77 -1.20 15.23
CA PRO A 119 11.93 -1.12 16.11
C PRO A 119 12.04 0.26 16.78
N ASN A 120 12.19 0.26 18.11
CA ASN A 120 12.25 1.46 18.96
C ASN A 120 11.02 2.39 18.90
N GLY A 121 9.91 1.98 18.25
CA GLY A 121 8.76 2.85 18.04
C GLY A 121 9.00 4.02 17.10
N ILE A 122 10.07 3.95 16.29
CA ILE A 122 10.52 5.06 15.44
C ILE A 122 10.64 4.56 14.01
N PHE A 123 9.90 5.18 13.10
CA PHE A 123 9.90 4.82 11.69
C PHE A 123 11.22 5.14 11.00
N CYS A 124 11.43 4.57 9.81
CA CYS A 124 12.61 4.81 8.98
C CYS A 124 13.96 4.49 9.66
N GLY A 125 13.97 3.60 10.65
CA GLY A 125 15.20 3.19 11.34
C GLY A 125 15.92 4.32 12.08
N ARG A 126 15.25 5.46 12.33
CA ARG A 126 15.83 6.56 13.10
C ARG A 126 15.90 6.21 14.58
N THR A 127 16.77 6.91 15.29
CA THR A 127 16.91 6.81 16.75
C THR A 127 16.07 7.83 17.51
N THR A 128 15.63 8.89 16.82
CA THR A 128 14.74 9.93 17.37
C THR A 128 13.59 10.22 16.41
N ARG A 129 12.46 10.65 16.96
CA ARG A 129 11.34 11.13 16.15
C ARG A 129 11.67 12.52 15.58
N PRO A 130 11.21 12.85 14.36
CA PRO A 130 11.18 14.23 13.88
C PRO A 130 10.48 15.19 14.85
N ASP A 131 10.97 16.41 14.91
CA ASP A 131 10.38 17.54 15.65
C ASP A 131 9.35 18.33 14.81
N VAL A 132 9.27 18.02 13.52
CA VAL A 132 8.32 18.59 12.55
C VAL A 132 7.27 17.56 12.13
N GLY A 133 6.16 18.04 11.54
CA GLY A 133 5.08 17.21 11.02
C GLY A 133 4.07 16.76 12.08
N ASP A 134 3.09 15.95 11.66
CA ASP A 134 2.07 15.46 12.58
C ASP A 134 2.64 14.39 13.52
N ARG A 135 2.33 14.48 14.81
CA ARG A 135 2.70 13.45 15.79
C ARG A 135 2.02 12.11 15.47
N TYR A 136 0.79 12.15 14.99
CA TYR A 136 -0.04 10.97 14.72
C TYR A 136 -0.67 11.08 13.33
N LEU A 137 -1.07 9.94 12.78
CA LEU A 137 -1.92 9.92 11.60
C LEU A 137 -3.22 10.68 11.87
N THR A 138 -3.72 11.31 10.81
CA THR A 138 -5.02 11.97 10.76
C THR A 138 -6.02 11.12 9.97
N PRO A 139 -7.34 11.29 10.16
CA PRO A 139 -8.36 10.65 9.33
C PRO A 139 -8.10 10.83 7.82
N GLU A 140 -7.70 12.04 7.42
CA GLU A 140 -7.33 12.36 6.05
C GLU A 140 -6.17 11.48 5.51
N SER A 141 -5.19 11.16 6.35
CA SER A 141 -4.05 10.31 5.96
C SER A 141 -4.49 8.87 5.66
N VAL A 142 -5.55 8.40 6.30
CA VAL A 142 -6.17 7.10 5.99
C VAL A 142 -7.05 7.20 4.74
N ASP A 143 -7.88 8.24 4.65
CA ASP A 143 -8.89 8.39 3.58
C ASP A 143 -8.27 8.60 2.19
N LYS A 144 -7.26 9.48 2.11
CA LYS A 144 -6.57 9.84 0.86
C LYS A 144 -5.55 8.79 0.40
N GLY A 145 -5.66 7.55 0.91
CA GLY A 145 -4.82 6.42 0.50
C GLY A 145 -3.33 6.59 0.83
N SER A 146 -3.01 7.47 1.79
CA SER A 146 -1.62 7.69 2.21
C SER A 146 -1.14 6.53 3.08
N VAL A 147 -2.03 5.98 3.92
CA VAL A 147 -1.84 4.63 4.49
C VAL A 147 -2.26 3.58 3.47
N ARG A 148 -1.32 2.71 3.07
CA ARG A 148 -1.59 1.59 2.17
C ARG A 148 -1.50 0.29 2.94
N LEU A 149 -2.36 -0.65 2.57
CA LEU A 149 -2.49 -1.92 3.26
C LEU A 149 -2.32 -3.06 2.25
N LEU A 150 -1.53 -4.06 2.63
CA LEU A 150 -1.44 -5.35 1.95
C LEU A 150 -1.89 -6.43 2.94
N LEU A 151 -2.96 -7.15 2.60
CA LEU A 151 -3.35 -8.35 3.34
C LEU A 151 -2.40 -9.48 2.99
N THR A 152 -1.87 -10.18 3.99
CA THR A 152 -0.99 -11.34 3.81
C THR A 152 -1.57 -12.58 4.48
N PRO A 153 -1.02 -13.78 4.27
CA PRO A 153 -1.53 -14.98 4.94
C PRO A 153 -1.46 -14.93 6.47
N SER A 154 -0.50 -14.21 7.07
CA SER A 154 -0.26 -14.20 8.52
C SER A 154 -0.68 -12.89 9.22
N GLY A 155 -1.01 -11.84 8.47
CA GLY A 155 -1.38 -10.55 9.03
C GLY A 155 -1.62 -9.50 7.96
N ALA A 156 -1.40 -8.24 8.31
CA ALA A 156 -1.40 -7.13 7.37
C ALA A 156 -0.07 -6.38 7.41
N GLU A 157 0.35 -5.92 6.24
CA GLU A 157 1.50 -5.05 6.05
C GLU A 157 1.02 -3.63 5.74
N PHE A 158 1.47 -2.66 6.52
CA PHE A 158 1.09 -1.26 6.38
C PHE A 158 2.28 -0.45 5.87
N LEU A 159 2.06 0.26 4.76
CA LEU A 159 2.95 1.31 4.29
C LEU A 159 2.40 2.63 4.80
N ILE A 160 3.21 3.31 5.61
CA ILE A 160 2.82 4.50 6.36
C ILE A 160 3.29 5.73 5.59
N PRO A 161 2.52 6.82 5.52
CA PRO A 161 2.96 8.05 4.90
C PRO A 161 3.91 8.81 5.85
N VAL A 162 5.09 8.26 6.10
CA VAL A 162 6.05 8.76 7.10
C VAL A 162 6.45 10.22 6.87
N THR A 163 6.39 10.71 5.65
CA THR A 163 6.70 12.11 5.32
C THR A 163 5.69 13.09 5.90
N ARG A 164 4.42 12.70 6.05
CA ARG A 164 3.41 13.50 6.77
C ARG A 164 3.69 13.56 8.27
N LEU A 165 4.33 12.53 8.80
CA LEU A 165 4.81 12.46 10.18
C LEU A 165 6.18 13.14 10.37
N GLY A 166 6.65 13.90 9.39
CA GLY A 166 7.90 14.67 9.44
C GLY A 166 9.18 13.90 9.09
N TYR A 167 9.08 12.63 8.66
CA TYR A 167 10.26 11.86 8.26
C TYR A 167 10.73 12.24 6.85
N ASP A 168 12.00 11.97 6.56
CA ASP A 168 12.62 12.33 5.28
C ASP A 168 11.92 11.65 4.09
N MET A 169 11.87 12.35 2.95
CA MET A 169 11.28 11.83 1.70
C MET A 169 11.93 10.52 1.24
N ALA A 170 13.20 10.30 1.57
CA ALA A 170 13.91 9.06 1.27
C ALA A 170 13.33 7.84 2.01
N CYS A 171 12.78 8.04 3.21
CA CYS A 171 12.12 7.00 4.00
C CYS A 171 10.95 6.39 3.22
N GLY A 172 10.07 7.24 2.70
CA GLY A 172 8.88 6.83 1.93
C GLY A 172 9.17 6.01 0.65
N ARG A 173 10.42 6.03 0.15
CA ARG A 173 10.83 5.24 -1.03
C ARG A 173 11.32 3.83 -0.67
N ALA A 174 11.96 3.68 0.50
CA ALA A 174 12.54 2.41 0.96
C ALA A 174 11.67 1.69 2.02
N ASP A 175 10.57 2.30 2.47
CA ASP A 175 9.84 1.89 3.67
C ASP A 175 9.63 0.37 3.79
N THR A 176 10.21 -0.19 4.85
CA THR A 176 9.85 -1.50 5.36
C THR A 176 8.42 -1.40 5.89
N PRO A 177 7.48 -2.20 5.35
CA PRO A 177 6.11 -2.14 5.85
C PRO A 177 6.06 -2.57 7.31
N VAL A 178 5.19 -1.93 8.09
CA VAL A 178 4.90 -2.36 9.45
C VAL A 178 4.02 -3.60 9.39
N LYS A 179 4.52 -4.71 9.92
CA LYS A 179 3.85 -6.01 9.88
C LYS A 179 3.10 -6.26 11.18
N ILE A 180 1.80 -6.50 11.10
CA ILE A 180 0.94 -6.73 12.26
C ILE A 180 0.17 -8.04 12.09
N PRO A 181 0.29 -9.01 13.01
CA PRO A 181 -0.51 -10.23 13.03
C PRO A 181 -2.00 -9.95 13.16
N TYR A 182 -2.85 -10.79 12.55
CA TYR A 182 -4.31 -10.62 12.62
C TYR A 182 -4.89 -10.62 14.04
N THR A 183 -4.24 -11.32 14.98
CA THR A 183 -4.66 -11.36 16.39
C THR A 183 -4.65 -9.99 17.06
N GLN A 184 -3.80 -9.08 16.60
CA GLN A 184 -3.66 -7.71 17.11
C GLN A 184 -4.39 -6.67 16.25
N LEU A 185 -5.03 -7.10 15.17
CA LEU A 185 -5.84 -6.24 14.30
C LEU A 185 -7.34 -6.30 14.66
N ARG A 186 -7.71 -7.02 15.72
CA ARG A 186 -9.05 -6.93 16.31
C ARG A 186 -9.29 -5.51 16.81
N GLY A 187 -10.40 -4.90 16.41
CA GLY A 187 -10.67 -3.49 16.70
C GLY A 187 -9.98 -2.50 15.74
N THR A 188 -9.22 -2.99 14.76
CA THR A 188 -8.65 -2.17 13.67
C THR A 188 -9.23 -2.57 12.31
N LEU A 189 -9.15 -3.85 11.95
CA LEU A 189 -9.76 -4.39 10.73
C LEU A 189 -11.23 -4.73 10.95
N ARG A 190 -12.03 -4.62 9.89
CA ARG A 190 -13.43 -5.05 9.94
C ARG A 190 -13.53 -6.54 10.28
N PRO A 191 -14.50 -6.95 11.12
CA PRO A 191 -14.68 -8.36 11.48
C PRO A 191 -14.93 -9.31 10.31
N ASP A 192 -15.62 -8.86 9.26
CA ASP A 192 -15.86 -9.68 8.06
C ASP A 192 -14.60 -9.87 7.21
N VAL A 193 -13.70 -8.87 7.20
CA VAL A 193 -12.36 -8.99 6.62
C VAL A 193 -11.56 -10.04 7.39
N LEU A 194 -11.44 -9.90 8.71
CA LEU A 194 -10.72 -10.86 9.56
C LEU A 194 -11.22 -12.29 9.40
N ARG A 195 -12.54 -12.52 9.48
CA ARG A 195 -13.14 -13.86 9.32
C ARG A 195 -12.78 -14.50 7.97
N SER A 196 -12.79 -13.71 6.90
CA SER A 196 -12.46 -14.21 5.55
C SER A 196 -10.98 -14.61 5.40
N LEU A 197 -10.11 -14.15 6.30
CA LEU A 197 -8.65 -14.34 6.24
C LEU A 197 -8.16 -15.39 7.24
N THR A 198 -8.83 -15.53 8.39
CA THR A 198 -8.41 -16.46 9.46
C THR A 198 -9.24 -17.73 9.53
N GLY A 199 -10.27 -17.89 8.71
CA GLY A 199 -11.06 -19.13 8.63
C GLY A 199 -12.18 -19.29 9.66
N GLY A 200 -12.42 -18.29 10.51
CA GLY A 200 -13.42 -18.35 11.60
C GLY A 200 -12.87 -19.02 12.85
#